data_AF-A0A7V9LCS4-F1
#
_entry.id   AF-A0A7V9LCS4-F1
#
_cell.length_a   1.000
_cell.length_b   1.000
_cell.length_c   1.000
_cell.angle_alpha   90.00
_cell.angle_beta   90.00
_cell.angle_gamma   90.00
#
_symmetry.space_group_name_H-M   'P 1'
#
loop_
_entity.id
_entity.type
_entity.pdbx_description
1 polymer ?
#
loop_
_entity_poly.entity_id
_entity_poly.type
_entity_poly.pdbx_seq_one_letter_code
_entity_poly.pdbx_strand_id
1 'polypeptide(L)'
;MRTLAALLLVIAACTPGDEASENTQESCNGPLGAPLSLSGISALDACCQAEGGEGHCLDESKVPAEIQPFVSTCSSGGYCIPDAFLKTGAATPPTTCTAFGGSGVCLSKCIPQVNENAGLLKPDICTGADELCVPCINPLDQTETGACDLLELARCEGDDSTNPVNPGGCDDPSTCNYEASCPPVIDPSALTACGADAHCIDPALAGDQAAQLAKCPDGVQVCVPDAFIKTGGKFTAATCTSAGGAEGRCLNTVIPQVAAQAGLLPQDICAASEKCTPCFSPIDGSDTGACRLSCDAGPTQPATTFASCCDGRAKCVPATSIPDDQEEQLSEQECEDDAPGALCVPNEIIANGPFPACEADSFILGDYTGVCLSDCLDFGIQGIALARGNCQSGFKCAPCEQNGQPTGAPGCPP
;
A
#
# COMPACT_ATOMS: atom_id res chain seq x y z
N MET A 1 -19.75 79.16 -14.25
CA MET A 1 -21.16 79.53 -14.48
C MET A 1 -21.99 78.28 -14.70
N ARG A 2 -22.91 78.01 -13.76
CA ARG A 2 -24.31 77.56 -13.99
C ARG A 2 -24.53 76.19 -14.66
N THR A 3 -24.78 75.13 -13.87
CA THR A 3 -26.08 74.58 -13.36
C THR A 3 -26.75 73.61 -14.36
N LEU A 4 -26.87 72.30 -14.07
CA LEU A 4 -27.75 71.56 -13.13
C LEU A 4 -29.18 71.27 -13.68
N ALA A 5 -29.48 69.97 -13.84
CA ALA A 5 -30.79 69.31 -13.70
C ALA A 5 -30.48 67.80 -13.48
N ALA A 6 -30.57 67.23 -12.27
CA ALA A 6 -31.71 66.50 -11.66
C ALA A 6 -32.21 65.33 -12.56
N LEU A 7 -32.36 64.07 -12.10
CA LEU A 7 -33.17 63.63 -10.96
C LEU A 7 -33.16 62.06 -10.80
N LEU A 8 -33.29 61.56 -9.55
CA LEU A 8 -33.72 60.20 -9.05
C LEU A 8 -32.80 58.98 -9.35
N LEU A 9 -32.19 58.21 -8.43
CA LEU A 9 -32.47 57.66 -7.08
C LEU A 9 -33.52 56.53 -7.03
N VAL A 10 -33.05 55.27 -7.11
CA VAL A 10 -33.62 54.08 -6.43
C VAL A 10 -32.46 53.29 -5.85
N ILE A 11 -32.50 53.11 -4.53
CA ILE A 11 -31.63 52.23 -3.74
C ILE A 11 -32.38 50.89 -3.62
N ALA A 12 -31.75 49.80 -4.04
CA ALA A 12 -32.10 48.44 -3.60
C ALA A 12 -30.86 47.86 -2.92
N ALA A 13 -31.03 47.49 -1.65
CA ALA A 13 -29.99 46.90 -0.82
C ALA A 13 -29.68 45.47 -1.29
N CYS A 14 -28.41 45.16 -1.53
CA CYS A 14 -27.93 43.78 -1.55
C CYS A 14 -27.30 43.49 -0.18
N THR A 15 -27.92 42.60 0.57
CA THR A 15 -27.32 41.91 1.72
C THR A 15 -26.23 40.95 1.24
N PRO A 16 -25.10 40.82 1.95
CA PRO A 16 -24.15 39.73 1.70
C PRO A 16 -24.75 38.43 2.25
N GLY A 17 -25.06 37.49 1.37
CA GLY A 17 -25.32 36.11 1.74
C GLY A 17 -24.00 35.35 1.67
N ASP A 18 -23.51 34.93 2.83
CA ASP A 18 -22.56 33.83 2.96
C ASP A 18 -23.25 32.55 2.46
N GLU A 19 -22.73 31.95 1.38
CA GLU A 19 -23.00 30.54 1.08
C GLU A 19 -21.66 29.81 1.04
N ALA A 20 -21.31 29.27 2.21
CA ALA A 20 -20.50 28.07 2.29
C ALA A 20 -21.26 26.96 1.55
N SER A 21 -20.62 26.41 0.53
CA SER A 21 -21.10 25.23 -0.19
C SER A 21 -21.07 24.04 0.76
N GLU A 22 -22.16 23.80 1.50
CA GLU A 22 -22.41 22.51 2.14
C GLU A 22 -22.48 21.45 1.03
N ASN A 23 -21.53 20.53 1.07
CA ASN A 23 -21.49 19.35 0.24
C ASN A 23 -22.65 18.44 0.67
N THR A 24 -23.85 18.66 0.13
CA THR A 24 -24.98 17.73 0.27
C THR A 24 -24.63 16.46 -0.49
N GLN A 25 -23.93 15.56 0.19
CA GLN A 25 -23.96 14.14 -0.09
C GLN A 25 -25.45 13.79 -0.14
N GLU A 26 -25.97 13.46 -1.32
CA GLU A 26 -27.35 12.99 -1.47
C GLU A 26 -27.55 11.85 -0.46
N SER A 27 -28.41 12.12 0.53
CA SER A 27 -28.74 11.20 1.62
C SER A 27 -29.30 9.92 1.01
N CYS A 28 -28.46 8.91 0.85
CA CYS A 28 -28.88 7.56 0.53
C CYS A 28 -29.86 7.09 1.62
N ASN A 29 -31.10 6.79 1.22
CA ASN A 29 -32.05 6.11 2.10
C ASN A 29 -31.67 4.64 2.10
N GLY A 30 -31.31 4.09 3.26
CA GLY A 30 -31.10 2.65 3.38
C GLY A 30 -32.42 1.91 3.55
N PRO A 31 -32.39 0.60 3.85
CA PRO A 31 -33.60 -0.22 4.01
C PRO A 31 -34.53 0.25 5.14
N LEU A 32 -34.02 1.02 6.10
CA LEU A 32 -34.82 1.59 7.19
C LEU A 32 -35.30 3.02 6.88
N GLY A 33 -35.06 3.49 5.65
CA GLY A 33 -35.36 4.83 5.19
C GLY A 33 -34.19 5.81 5.37
N ALA A 34 -34.52 7.10 5.48
CA ALA A 34 -33.53 8.15 5.63
C ALA A 34 -32.80 8.06 6.99
N PRO A 35 -31.49 8.38 7.04
CA PRO A 35 -30.75 8.57 8.28
C PRO A 35 -31.50 9.45 9.29
N LEU A 36 -31.62 8.99 10.54
CA LEU A 36 -32.22 9.76 11.62
C LEU A 36 -31.15 10.58 12.37
N SER A 37 -31.46 11.85 12.64
CA SER A 37 -30.65 12.67 13.53
C SER A 37 -30.79 12.19 14.98
N LEU A 38 -29.85 12.59 15.86
CA LEU A 38 -29.93 12.28 17.29
C LEU A 38 -31.25 12.71 17.94
N SER A 39 -31.81 13.86 17.53
CA SER A 39 -33.10 14.33 18.03
C SER A 39 -34.27 13.49 17.49
N GLY A 40 -34.16 12.95 16.28
CA GLY A 40 -35.13 12.03 15.71
C GLY A 40 -35.13 10.68 16.43
N ILE A 41 -33.95 10.14 16.72
CA ILE A 41 -33.79 8.89 17.48
C ILE A 41 -34.32 9.07 18.91
N SER A 42 -33.94 10.15 19.59
CA SER A 42 -34.39 10.44 20.97
C SER A 42 -35.91 10.65 21.11
N ALA A 43 -36.63 10.83 20.00
CA ALA A 43 -38.09 10.96 19.98
C ALA A 43 -38.81 9.60 19.86
N LEU A 44 -38.08 8.53 19.54
CA LEU A 44 -38.59 7.17 19.50
C LEU A 44 -38.60 6.56 20.91
N ASP A 45 -39.41 5.52 21.10
CA ASP A 45 -39.36 4.74 22.35
C ASP A 45 -38.06 3.96 22.39
N ALA A 46 -37.26 4.18 23.43
CA ALA A 46 -36.01 3.48 23.58
C ALA A 46 -36.25 2.00 23.96
N CYS A 47 -35.39 1.10 23.49
CA CYS A 47 -35.44 -0.35 23.76
C CYS A 47 -34.04 -0.92 24.05
N CYS A 48 -33.95 -2.23 24.33
CA CYS A 48 -32.71 -2.99 24.60
C CYS A 48 -31.76 -2.48 25.70
N GLN A 49 -32.17 -1.55 26.58
CA GLN A 49 -31.30 -1.04 27.64
C GLN A 49 -31.02 -2.09 28.72
N ALA A 50 -31.93 -3.03 28.93
CA ALA A 50 -31.76 -4.09 29.92
C ALA A 50 -30.62 -5.05 29.54
N GLU A 51 -30.35 -5.16 28.24
CA GLU A 51 -29.32 -5.94 27.58
C GLU A 51 -28.00 -5.15 27.47
N GLY A 52 -27.98 -3.89 27.90
CA GLY A 52 -26.83 -3.00 27.82
C GLY A 52 -26.52 -2.54 26.40
N GLY A 53 -27.53 -2.51 25.52
CA GLY A 53 -27.45 -1.95 24.18
C GLY A 53 -28.11 -0.59 24.02
N GLU A 54 -27.84 0.08 22.90
CA GLU A 54 -28.47 1.33 22.50
C GLU A 54 -29.36 1.12 21.26
N GLY A 55 -30.68 1.14 21.46
CA GLY A 55 -31.64 0.98 20.37
C GLY A 55 -32.96 1.67 20.65
N HIS A 56 -33.72 1.89 19.59
CA HIS A 56 -35.04 2.49 19.65
C HIS A 56 -36.04 1.75 18.75
N CYS A 57 -37.31 1.84 19.13
CA CYS A 57 -38.42 1.18 18.46
C CYS A 57 -38.77 1.90 17.16
N LEU A 58 -38.73 1.16 16.05
CA LEU A 58 -39.17 1.59 14.74
C LEU A 58 -40.48 0.87 14.37
N ASP A 59 -41.41 1.60 13.77
CA ASP A 59 -42.71 1.06 13.35
C ASP A 59 -42.54 -0.14 12.40
N GLU A 60 -43.40 -1.15 12.51
CA GLU A 60 -43.34 -2.37 11.69
C GLU A 60 -43.35 -2.07 10.18
N SER A 61 -44.08 -1.04 9.75
CA SER A 61 -44.14 -0.63 8.33
C SER A 61 -42.83 -0.04 7.79
N LYS A 62 -41.87 0.25 8.68
CA LYS A 62 -40.55 0.81 8.36
C LYS A 62 -39.42 -0.20 8.48
N VAL A 63 -39.72 -1.42 8.91
CA VAL A 63 -38.73 -2.48 9.09
C VAL A 63 -38.95 -3.57 8.05
N PRO A 64 -38.04 -3.69 7.05
CA PRO A 64 -38.12 -4.73 6.03
C PRO A 64 -38.25 -6.13 6.62
N ALA A 65 -39.03 -6.99 5.97
CA ALA A 65 -39.32 -8.35 6.44
C ALA A 65 -38.06 -9.21 6.62
N GLU A 66 -37.00 -8.88 5.90
CA GLU A 66 -35.68 -9.51 5.94
C GLU A 66 -34.93 -9.19 7.23
N ILE A 67 -35.17 -8.03 7.84
CA ILE A 67 -34.51 -7.59 9.09
C ILE A 67 -35.27 -8.10 10.32
N GLN A 68 -36.59 -8.26 10.23
CA GLN A 68 -37.47 -8.65 11.34
C GLN A 68 -37.00 -9.89 12.13
N PRO A 69 -36.46 -10.97 11.51
CA PRO A 69 -35.98 -12.14 12.25
C PRO A 69 -34.79 -11.87 13.17
N PHE A 70 -34.05 -10.78 12.94
CA PHE A 70 -32.82 -10.45 13.67
C PHE A 70 -33.06 -9.47 14.83
N VAL A 71 -34.24 -8.86 14.93
CA VAL A 71 -34.53 -7.80 15.91
C VAL A 71 -35.67 -8.19 16.85
N SER A 72 -35.64 -7.66 18.07
CA SER A 72 -36.71 -7.92 19.04
C SER A 72 -37.94 -7.04 18.78
N THR A 73 -39.13 -7.52 19.15
CA THR A 73 -40.34 -6.70 19.09
C THR A 73 -40.41 -5.72 20.26
N CYS A 74 -40.86 -4.49 19.99
CA CYS A 74 -41.05 -3.49 21.02
C CYS A 74 -42.38 -3.62 21.76
N SER A 75 -42.42 -3.22 23.03
CA SER A 75 -43.65 -3.25 23.85
C SER A 75 -44.73 -2.28 23.35
N SER A 76 -44.32 -1.18 22.71
CA SER A 76 -45.21 -0.22 22.05
C SER A 76 -45.65 -0.64 20.64
N GLY A 77 -45.18 -1.79 20.15
CA GLY A 77 -45.33 -2.23 18.77
C GLY A 77 -44.08 -1.92 17.93
N GLY A 78 -43.95 -2.57 16.77
CA GLY A 78 -42.76 -2.46 15.91
C GLY A 78 -41.56 -3.27 16.39
N TYR A 79 -40.37 -2.91 15.93
CA TYR A 79 -39.13 -3.62 16.22
C TYR A 79 -38.05 -2.72 16.82
N CYS A 80 -37.25 -3.29 17.70
CA CYS A 80 -36.13 -2.64 18.37
C CYS A 80 -34.91 -2.64 17.43
N ILE A 81 -34.56 -1.45 16.93
CA ILE A 81 -33.46 -1.27 15.99
C ILE A 81 -32.27 -0.62 16.71
N PRO A 82 -31.05 -1.16 16.60
CA PRO A 82 -29.84 -0.51 17.08
C PRO A 82 -29.67 0.92 16.54
N ASP A 83 -29.24 1.84 17.40
CA ASP A 83 -29.08 3.26 17.04
C ASP A 83 -28.08 3.46 15.91
N ALA A 84 -27.05 2.60 15.81
CA ALA A 84 -26.08 2.61 14.72
C ALA A 84 -26.75 2.46 13.34
N PHE A 85 -27.79 1.62 13.23
CA PHE A 85 -28.55 1.48 12.00
C PHE A 85 -29.52 2.64 11.77
N LEU A 86 -30.17 3.15 12.82
CA LEU A 86 -31.07 4.31 12.70
C LEU A 86 -30.32 5.57 12.24
N LYS A 87 -29.09 5.79 12.73
CA LYS A 87 -28.22 6.92 12.36
C LYS A 87 -27.85 6.92 10.88
N THR A 88 -27.86 5.77 10.21
CA THR A 88 -27.49 5.62 8.80
C THR A 88 -28.66 5.19 7.92
N GLY A 89 -29.85 4.94 8.49
CA GLY A 89 -30.95 4.29 7.77
C GLY A 89 -30.62 2.85 7.34
N ALA A 90 -29.61 2.24 7.96
CA ALA A 90 -28.94 1.00 7.51
C ALA A 90 -28.34 1.10 6.09
N ALA A 91 -27.99 2.30 5.61
CA ALA A 91 -27.29 2.48 4.34
C ALA A 91 -25.78 2.16 4.43
N THR A 92 -25.23 2.11 5.63
CA THR A 92 -23.81 1.81 5.86
C THR A 92 -23.67 0.40 6.41
N PRO A 93 -22.89 -0.48 5.75
CA PRO A 93 -22.67 -1.83 6.24
C PRO A 93 -21.95 -1.80 7.60
N PRO A 94 -22.23 -2.78 8.49
CA PRO A 94 -21.47 -2.98 9.71
C PRO A 94 -19.95 -3.07 9.47
N THR A 95 -19.17 -2.61 10.45
CA THR A 95 -17.71 -2.78 10.41
C THR A 95 -17.36 -4.27 10.43
N THR A 96 -16.46 -4.72 9.57
CA THR A 96 -15.98 -6.11 9.57
C THR A 96 -14.96 -6.32 10.69
N CYS A 97 -14.88 -7.53 11.23
CA CYS A 97 -14.00 -7.87 12.35
C CYS A 97 -13.58 -9.35 12.28
N THR A 98 -12.67 -9.79 13.16
CA THR A 98 -12.22 -11.19 13.22
C THR A 98 -12.77 -11.91 14.45
N ALA A 99 -13.72 -12.83 14.22
CA ALA A 99 -14.32 -13.65 15.26
C ALA A 99 -13.82 -15.09 15.16
N PHE A 100 -13.27 -15.64 16.25
CA PHE A 100 -12.78 -17.03 16.33
C PHE A 100 -11.77 -17.42 15.23
N GLY A 101 -11.01 -16.45 14.71
CA GLY A 101 -10.03 -16.65 13.64
C GLY A 101 -10.63 -16.70 12.22
N GLY A 102 -11.91 -16.38 12.07
CA GLY A 102 -12.60 -16.21 10.78
C GLY A 102 -13.26 -14.83 10.65
N SER A 103 -13.89 -14.59 9.50
CA SER A 103 -14.60 -13.35 9.21
C SER A 103 -15.81 -13.15 10.12
N GLY A 104 -16.06 -11.90 10.52
CA GLY A 104 -17.22 -11.48 11.27
C GLY A 104 -17.58 -10.02 11.03
N VAL A 105 -18.64 -9.56 11.69
CA VAL A 105 -19.11 -8.18 11.67
C VAL A 105 -19.47 -7.68 13.06
N CYS A 106 -19.29 -6.37 13.27
CA CYS A 106 -19.64 -5.67 14.49
C CYS A 106 -21.14 -5.47 14.57
N LEU A 107 -21.80 -6.14 15.51
CA LEU A 107 -23.24 -6.04 15.70
C LEU A 107 -23.56 -5.68 17.16
N SER A 108 -24.59 -4.86 17.33
CA SER A 108 -25.06 -4.43 18.65
C SER A 108 -25.70 -5.56 19.44
N LYS A 109 -25.51 -5.52 20.77
CA LYS A 109 -26.22 -6.36 21.75
C LYS A 109 -27.74 -6.19 21.73
N CYS A 110 -28.28 -5.18 21.05
CA CYS A 110 -29.73 -5.08 20.85
C CYS A 110 -30.30 -6.19 19.96
N ILE A 111 -29.46 -6.86 19.18
CA ILE A 111 -29.82 -8.07 18.41
C ILE A 111 -29.88 -9.26 19.40
N PRO A 112 -31.02 -9.95 19.54
CA PRO A 112 -31.21 -10.98 20.57
C PRO A 112 -30.12 -12.08 20.55
N GLN A 113 -29.77 -12.57 19.35
CA GLN A 113 -28.75 -13.61 19.20
C GLN A 113 -27.35 -13.13 19.61
N VAL A 114 -27.04 -11.84 19.45
CA VAL A 114 -25.77 -11.25 19.88
C VAL A 114 -25.73 -11.18 21.41
N ASN A 115 -26.82 -10.74 22.03
CA ASN A 115 -26.93 -10.68 23.48
C ASN A 115 -26.87 -12.07 24.14
N GLU A 116 -27.61 -13.04 23.59
CA GLU A 116 -27.61 -14.43 24.09
C GLU A 116 -26.22 -15.05 24.09
N ASN A 117 -25.38 -14.67 23.12
CA ASN A 117 -24.01 -15.16 22.99
C ASN A 117 -22.95 -14.17 23.49
N ALA A 118 -23.34 -13.07 24.15
CA ALA A 118 -22.43 -11.99 24.54
C ALA A 118 -21.28 -12.45 25.45
N GLY A 119 -21.47 -13.51 26.23
CA GLY A 119 -20.42 -14.11 27.07
C GLY A 119 -19.33 -14.85 26.28
N LEU A 120 -19.57 -15.18 25.01
CA LEU A 120 -18.65 -15.89 24.12
C LEU A 120 -18.01 -14.96 23.09
N LEU A 121 -18.75 -13.94 22.65
CA LEU A 121 -18.30 -12.96 21.67
C LEU A 121 -17.39 -11.91 22.32
N LYS A 122 -16.47 -11.35 21.53
CA LYS A 122 -15.57 -10.26 21.97
C LYS A 122 -15.75 -9.05 21.06
N PRO A 123 -15.50 -7.82 21.56
CA PRO A 123 -15.58 -6.63 20.72
C PRO A 123 -14.59 -6.61 19.55
N ASP A 124 -13.40 -7.22 19.68
CA ASP A 124 -12.34 -7.11 18.65
C ASP A 124 -12.07 -5.64 18.27
N ILE A 125 -12.26 -5.26 16.98
CA ILE A 125 -12.13 -3.88 16.50
C ILE A 125 -13.43 -3.06 16.61
N CYS A 126 -14.53 -3.64 17.09
CA CYS A 126 -15.81 -2.96 17.21
C CYS A 126 -15.72 -1.80 18.20
N THR A 127 -16.11 -0.61 17.74
CA THR A 127 -15.92 0.64 18.48
C THR A 127 -17.18 1.06 19.24
N GLY A 128 -18.35 0.53 18.89
CA GLY A 128 -19.58 0.73 19.65
C GLY A 128 -19.48 0.10 21.04
N ALA A 129 -19.91 0.83 22.07
CA ALA A 129 -19.84 0.37 23.46
C ALA A 129 -20.68 -0.90 23.72
N ASP A 130 -21.69 -1.13 22.88
CA ASP A 130 -22.59 -2.28 22.89
C ASP A 130 -22.37 -3.24 21.71
N GLU A 131 -21.30 -3.08 20.93
CA GLU A 131 -21.02 -3.94 19.79
C GLU A 131 -20.11 -5.12 20.16
N LEU A 132 -20.37 -6.26 19.53
CA LEU A 132 -19.54 -7.45 19.60
C LEU A 132 -19.25 -7.95 18.19
N CYS A 133 -18.08 -8.56 18.02
CA CYS A 133 -17.70 -9.19 16.77
C CYS A 133 -18.41 -10.54 16.63
N VAL A 134 -19.35 -10.62 15.69
CA VAL A 134 -20.18 -11.80 15.42
C VAL A 134 -19.62 -12.53 14.20
N PRO A 135 -19.29 -13.83 14.29
CA PRO A 135 -18.74 -14.56 13.15
C PRO A 135 -19.78 -14.76 12.05
N CYS A 136 -19.37 -14.71 10.78
CA CYS A 136 -20.25 -15.04 9.64
C CYS A 136 -20.70 -16.51 9.66
N ILE A 137 -19.81 -17.40 10.11
CA ILE A 137 -20.03 -18.84 10.20
C ILE A 137 -19.92 -19.25 11.67
N ASN A 138 -20.91 -19.98 12.18
CA ASN A 138 -20.89 -20.47 13.54
C ASN A 138 -19.70 -21.45 13.72
N PRO A 139 -18.76 -21.17 14.65
CA PRO A 139 -17.55 -21.99 14.79
C PRO A 139 -17.85 -23.41 15.30
N LEU A 140 -19.04 -23.66 15.88
CA LEU A 140 -19.39 -24.95 16.49
C LEU A 140 -19.96 -25.96 15.49
N ASP A 141 -20.81 -25.52 14.56
CA ASP A 141 -21.55 -26.38 13.62
C ASP A 141 -21.31 -26.03 12.15
N GLN A 142 -20.52 -24.99 11.87
CA GLN A 142 -20.16 -24.51 10.53
C GLN A 142 -21.35 -24.03 9.69
N THR A 143 -22.49 -23.70 10.32
CA THR A 143 -23.62 -23.09 9.60
C THR A 143 -23.48 -21.57 9.54
N GLU A 144 -24.06 -20.94 8.51
CA GLU A 144 -24.15 -19.48 8.41
C GLU A 144 -24.95 -18.90 9.59
N THR A 145 -24.45 -17.83 10.19
CA THR A 145 -25.13 -17.12 11.28
C THR A 145 -26.11 -16.06 10.78
N GLY A 146 -26.03 -15.70 9.50
CA GLY A 146 -26.72 -14.57 8.90
C GLY A 146 -26.13 -13.20 9.28
N ALA A 147 -25.09 -13.14 10.11
CA ALA A 147 -24.49 -11.88 10.55
C ALA A 147 -23.92 -11.08 9.38
N CYS A 148 -23.29 -11.75 8.42
CA CYS A 148 -22.65 -11.12 7.27
C CYS A 148 -23.63 -10.87 6.11
N ASP A 149 -24.82 -11.46 6.14
CA ASP A 149 -25.91 -11.15 5.19
C ASP A 149 -26.42 -9.72 5.39
N LEU A 150 -26.26 -9.17 6.61
CA LEU A 150 -26.55 -7.76 6.91
C LEU A 150 -25.64 -6.79 6.13
N LEU A 151 -24.47 -7.24 5.66
CA LEU A 151 -23.62 -6.45 4.75
C LEU A 151 -24.31 -6.29 3.38
N GLU A 152 -25.02 -7.32 2.92
CA GLU A 152 -25.72 -7.29 1.63
C GLU A 152 -27.01 -6.48 1.68
N LEU A 153 -27.63 -6.38 2.87
CA LEU A 153 -28.84 -5.59 3.10
C LEU A 153 -28.55 -4.09 3.15
N ALA A 154 -27.33 -3.65 3.46
CA ALA A 154 -26.96 -2.24 3.51
C ALA A 154 -26.81 -1.61 2.11
N ARG A 155 -27.92 -1.50 1.37
CA ARG A 155 -28.00 -0.89 0.03
C ARG A 155 -28.92 0.32 0.03
N CYS A 156 -28.62 1.29 -0.83
CA CYS A 156 -29.48 2.45 -1.06
C CYS A 156 -30.77 2.03 -1.76
N GLU A 157 -31.91 2.44 -1.21
CA GLU A 157 -33.24 2.28 -1.80
C GLU A 157 -33.36 3.17 -3.05
N GLY A 158 -33.51 2.55 -4.23
CA GLY A 158 -33.56 3.25 -5.53
C GLY A 158 -32.59 2.73 -6.59
N ASP A 159 -31.71 1.78 -6.26
CA ASP A 159 -30.90 1.04 -7.23
C ASP A 159 -31.75 -0.04 -7.92
N ASP A 160 -32.60 0.40 -8.86
CA ASP A 160 -33.63 -0.40 -9.52
C ASP A 160 -33.06 -1.25 -10.69
N SER A 161 -31.98 -2.00 -10.45
CA SER A 161 -31.40 -2.90 -11.44
C SER A 161 -31.84 -4.36 -11.18
N THR A 162 -32.83 -4.81 -11.96
CA THR A 162 -33.29 -6.22 -12.05
C THR A 162 -32.38 -7.13 -12.88
N ASN A 163 -31.15 -6.68 -13.15
CA ASN A 163 -30.05 -7.60 -13.43
C ASN A 163 -29.43 -7.98 -12.07
N PRO A 164 -28.87 -9.18 -11.87
CA PRO A 164 -27.83 -9.35 -10.87
C PRO A 164 -26.63 -8.50 -11.29
N VAL A 165 -26.76 -7.18 -11.12
CA VAL A 165 -25.65 -6.26 -11.07
C VAL A 165 -25.08 -6.52 -9.69
N ASN A 166 -24.01 -7.32 -9.67
CA ASN A 166 -22.97 -7.21 -8.67
C ASN A 166 -22.74 -5.70 -8.47
N PRO A 167 -23.14 -5.10 -7.33
CA PRO A 167 -23.28 -3.66 -7.20
C PRO A 167 -21.92 -3.07 -7.52
N GLY A 168 -21.80 -2.36 -8.66
CA GLY A 168 -20.58 -1.81 -9.25
C GLY A 168 -19.37 -1.97 -8.35
N GLY A 169 -18.85 -3.20 -8.31
CA GLY A 169 -17.98 -3.64 -7.24
C GLY A 169 -16.69 -2.90 -7.43
N CYS A 170 -16.49 -1.82 -6.68
CA CYS A 170 -15.18 -1.21 -6.55
C CYS A 170 -14.12 -2.26 -6.18
N ASP A 171 -14.59 -3.34 -5.59
CA ASP A 171 -13.93 -4.61 -5.52
C ASP A 171 -14.65 -5.63 -6.42
N ASP A 172 -14.13 -5.86 -7.62
CA ASP A 172 -14.49 -7.06 -8.38
C ASP A 172 -13.69 -8.24 -7.82
N PRO A 173 -14.32 -9.18 -7.08
CA PRO A 173 -13.63 -10.30 -6.47
C PRO A 173 -13.00 -11.24 -7.50
N SER A 174 -13.36 -11.11 -8.78
CA SER A 174 -12.80 -11.89 -9.88
C SER A 174 -11.61 -11.24 -10.58
N THR A 175 -11.41 -9.92 -10.45
CA THR A 175 -10.34 -9.21 -11.15
C THR A 175 -9.36 -8.49 -10.24
N CYS A 176 -9.60 -8.44 -8.92
CA CYS A 176 -8.67 -7.83 -7.94
C CYS A 176 -8.24 -6.41 -8.40
N ASN A 177 -9.13 -5.72 -9.11
CA ASN A 177 -8.89 -4.39 -9.64
C ASN A 177 -9.82 -3.43 -8.91
N TYR A 178 -9.24 -2.42 -8.28
CA TYR A 178 -10.00 -1.29 -7.80
C TYR A 178 -10.38 -0.40 -8.98
N GLU A 179 -11.68 -0.30 -9.28
CA GLU A 179 -12.12 0.48 -10.43
C GLU A 179 -11.76 1.97 -10.28
N ALA A 180 -11.24 2.59 -11.35
CA ALA A 180 -10.74 3.96 -11.31
C ALA A 180 -11.82 5.01 -10.99
N SER A 181 -13.10 4.67 -11.18
CA SER A 181 -14.25 5.52 -10.83
C SER A 181 -14.63 5.47 -9.35
N CYS A 182 -13.98 4.61 -8.55
CA CYS A 182 -14.35 4.40 -7.17
C CYS A 182 -13.75 5.43 -6.21
N PRO A 183 -14.51 5.83 -5.17
CA PRO A 183 -14.00 6.71 -4.12
C PRO A 183 -12.88 6.00 -3.35
N PRO A 184 -11.83 6.67 -2.88
CA PRO A 184 -10.74 5.99 -2.18
C PRO A 184 -11.22 5.26 -0.92
N VAL A 185 -10.74 4.02 -0.71
CA VAL A 185 -11.04 3.22 0.50
C VAL A 185 -10.64 3.97 1.77
N ILE A 186 -9.43 4.56 1.74
CA ILE A 186 -8.97 5.53 2.73
C ILE A 186 -8.46 6.74 1.94
N ASP A 187 -8.93 7.94 2.28
CA ASP A 187 -8.43 9.19 1.70
C ASP A 187 -7.05 9.52 2.31
N PRO A 188 -5.94 9.46 1.53
CA PRO A 188 -4.61 9.71 2.07
C PRO A 188 -4.43 11.15 2.56
N SER A 189 -5.22 12.10 2.07
CA SER A 189 -5.09 13.51 2.48
C SER A 189 -5.46 13.75 3.95
N ALA A 190 -6.17 12.80 4.58
CA ALA A 190 -6.48 12.81 6.00
C ALA A 190 -5.36 12.21 6.88
N LEU A 191 -4.32 11.63 6.27
CA LEU A 191 -3.23 10.94 6.94
C LEU A 191 -1.97 11.82 7.04
N THR A 192 -1.01 11.39 7.86
CA THR A 192 0.30 12.07 7.94
C THR A 192 1.17 11.65 6.77
N ALA A 193 1.65 12.61 5.97
CA ALA A 193 2.55 12.32 4.85
C ALA A 193 3.90 11.78 5.34
N CYS A 194 4.44 10.80 4.63
CA CYS A 194 5.75 10.19 4.91
C CYS A 194 6.69 10.15 3.70
N GLY A 195 6.25 10.68 2.56
CA GLY A 195 7.03 10.82 1.34
C GLY A 195 6.19 11.39 0.21
N ALA A 196 6.74 11.40 -1.00
CA ALA A 196 5.98 11.78 -2.19
C ALA A 196 4.96 10.68 -2.52
N ASP A 197 3.69 11.07 -2.62
CA ASP A 197 2.55 10.17 -2.88
C ASP A 197 2.48 8.98 -1.90
N ALA A 198 2.74 9.25 -0.62
CA ALA A 198 2.70 8.24 0.44
C ALA A 198 2.34 8.82 1.81
N HIS A 199 1.59 8.05 2.59
CA HIS A 199 1.13 8.43 3.92
C HIS A 199 1.26 7.30 4.95
N CYS A 200 1.25 7.70 6.22
CA CYS A 200 1.33 6.80 7.36
C CYS A 200 -0.02 6.14 7.65
N ILE A 201 0.00 4.81 7.77
CA ILE A 201 -1.13 4.03 8.27
C ILE A 201 -0.72 3.07 9.39
N ASP A 202 -1.72 2.57 10.12
CA ASP A 202 -1.51 1.51 11.09
C ASP A 202 -0.97 0.24 10.38
N PRO A 203 0.08 -0.42 10.92
CA PRO A 203 0.62 -1.65 10.33
C PRO A 203 -0.41 -2.76 10.14
N ALA A 204 -1.46 -2.84 10.97
CA ALA A 204 -2.53 -3.81 10.83
C ALA A 204 -3.31 -3.63 9.51
N LEU A 205 -3.42 -2.40 9.00
CA LEU A 205 -4.07 -2.10 7.72
C LEU A 205 -3.19 -2.46 6.52
N ALA A 206 -1.87 -2.52 6.69
CA ALA A 206 -0.93 -2.92 5.64
C ALA A 206 -0.75 -4.45 5.54
N GLY A 207 -1.27 -5.22 6.51
CA GLY A 207 -1.21 -6.69 6.51
C GLY A 207 0.22 -7.24 6.44
N ASP A 208 0.41 -8.32 5.70
CA ASP A 208 1.69 -9.04 5.59
C ASP A 208 2.81 -8.19 4.94
N GLN A 209 2.44 -7.15 4.18
CA GLN A 209 3.39 -6.23 3.53
C GLN A 209 4.02 -5.25 4.54
N ALA A 210 3.43 -5.06 5.73
CA ALA A 210 3.88 -4.07 6.72
C ALA A 210 5.35 -4.22 7.11
N ALA A 211 5.88 -5.44 7.13
CA ALA A 211 7.28 -5.72 7.49
C ALA A 211 8.30 -5.24 6.43
N GLN A 212 7.84 -5.00 5.20
CA GLN A 212 8.69 -4.58 4.07
C GLN A 212 8.71 -3.05 3.90
N LEU A 213 7.87 -2.33 4.65
CA LEU A 213 7.68 -0.90 4.52
C LEU A 213 8.52 -0.09 5.51
N ALA A 214 8.83 1.14 5.14
CA ALA A 214 9.52 2.07 6.03
C ALA A 214 8.63 2.44 7.23
N LYS A 215 9.27 2.70 8.38
CA LYS A 215 8.58 3.28 9.54
C LYS A 215 8.30 4.76 9.31
N CYS A 216 7.15 5.21 9.79
CA CYS A 216 6.84 6.62 9.86
C CYS A 216 7.63 7.35 10.96
N PRO A 217 7.67 8.69 10.95
CA PRO A 217 8.43 9.47 11.94
C PRO A 217 8.04 9.22 13.40
N ASP A 218 6.83 8.71 13.66
CA ASP A 218 6.36 8.34 14.98
C ASP A 218 6.96 7.01 15.51
N GLY A 219 7.60 6.23 14.63
CA GLY A 219 8.17 4.91 14.93
C GLY A 219 7.14 3.78 15.09
N VAL A 220 5.84 4.08 14.96
CA VAL A 220 4.73 3.13 15.17
C VAL A 220 4.11 2.75 13.83
N GLN A 221 3.69 3.75 13.06
CA GLN A 221 3.05 3.57 11.77
C GLN A 221 4.04 3.16 10.67
N VAL A 222 3.50 2.69 9.55
CA VAL A 222 4.26 2.36 8.34
C VAL A 222 3.90 3.29 7.19
N CYS A 223 4.89 3.65 6.39
CA CYS A 223 4.74 4.50 5.23
C CYS A 223 4.28 3.68 4.03
N VAL A 224 3.07 3.95 3.54
CA VAL A 224 2.43 3.22 2.44
C VAL A 224 2.18 4.17 1.27
N PRO A 225 2.46 3.76 0.01
CA PRO A 225 2.15 4.59 -1.14
C PRO A 225 0.64 4.80 -1.29
N ASP A 226 0.23 5.99 -1.71
CA ASP A 226 -1.17 6.41 -1.80
C ASP A 226 -2.01 5.51 -2.69
N ALA A 227 -1.44 4.94 -3.74
CA ALA A 227 -2.11 3.99 -4.61
C ALA A 227 -2.61 2.76 -3.84
N PHE A 228 -1.82 2.24 -2.89
CA PHE A 228 -2.23 1.12 -2.04
C PHE A 228 -3.26 1.56 -1.00
N ILE A 229 -3.12 2.76 -0.42
CA ILE A 229 -4.07 3.30 0.57
C ILE A 229 -5.46 3.51 -0.06
N LYS A 230 -5.51 4.18 -1.22
CA LYS A 230 -6.76 4.50 -1.94
C LYS A 230 -7.52 3.26 -2.39
N THR A 231 -6.81 2.17 -2.67
CA THR A 231 -7.40 0.93 -3.21
C THR A 231 -7.58 -0.15 -2.15
N GLY A 232 -7.21 0.10 -0.89
CA GLY A 232 -7.21 -0.93 0.15
C GLY A 232 -6.30 -2.11 -0.19
N GLY A 233 -5.20 -1.83 -0.90
CA GLY A 233 -4.25 -2.85 -1.34
C GLY A 233 -4.72 -3.67 -2.54
N LYS A 234 -5.71 -3.21 -3.33
CA LYS A 234 -6.19 -3.85 -4.57
C LYS A 234 -5.72 -3.08 -5.79
N PHE A 235 -4.41 -3.11 -5.99
CA PHE A 235 -3.75 -2.28 -6.97
C PHE A 235 -2.74 -3.10 -7.74
N THR A 236 -2.86 -3.06 -9.07
CA THR A 236 -1.83 -3.56 -9.97
C THR A 236 -1.00 -2.38 -10.44
N ALA A 237 0.27 -2.37 -10.09
CA ALA A 237 1.20 -1.34 -10.52
C ALA A 237 1.32 -1.31 -12.06
N ALA A 238 1.57 -0.13 -12.62
CA ALA A 238 1.75 0.00 -14.06
C ALA A 238 2.97 -0.81 -14.54
N THR A 239 2.80 -1.54 -15.64
CA THR A 239 3.88 -2.27 -16.30
C THR A 239 4.83 -1.29 -16.98
N CYS A 240 6.12 -1.47 -16.76
CA CYS A 240 7.18 -0.62 -17.31
C CYS A 240 8.36 -1.47 -17.80
N THR A 241 9.28 -0.85 -18.53
CA THR A 241 10.53 -1.45 -18.99
C THR A 241 11.66 -1.08 -18.04
N SER A 242 12.17 -2.09 -17.33
CA SER A 242 13.24 -1.94 -16.34
C SER A 242 14.63 -2.14 -16.97
N ALA A 243 15.66 -2.22 -16.12
CA ALA A 243 17.04 -2.39 -16.53
C ALA A 243 17.22 -3.63 -17.42
N GLY A 244 18.05 -3.51 -18.46
CA GLY A 244 18.27 -4.59 -19.44
C GLY A 244 17.06 -4.92 -20.31
N GLY A 245 16.04 -4.04 -20.35
CA GLY A 245 14.82 -4.27 -21.12
C GLY A 245 13.85 -5.26 -20.47
N ALA A 246 14.05 -5.59 -19.19
CA ALA A 246 13.20 -6.52 -18.46
C ALA A 246 11.81 -5.93 -18.16
N GLU A 247 10.78 -6.78 -18.10
CA GLU A 247 9.48 -6.37 -17.56
C GLU A 247 9.61 -5.94 -16.09
N GLY A 248 8.94 -4.87 -15.70
CA GLY A 248 8.88 -4.39 -14.33
C GLY A 248 7.53 -3.80 -13.93
N ARG A 249 7.50 -3.27 -12.71
CA ARG A 249 6.38 -2.52 -12.15
C ARG A 249 6.84 -1.19 -11.58
N CYS A 250 6.01 -0.17 -11.76
CA CYS A 250 6.20 1.14 -11.17
C CYS A 250 5.94 1.06 -9.66
N LEU A 251 7.01 1.09 -8.87
CA LEU A 251 6.94 1.04 -7.40
C LEU A 251 7.48 2.34 -6.81
N ASN A 252 6.85 2.80 -5.74
CA ASN A 252 7.18 4.07 -5.11
C ASN A 252 8.51 3.97 -4.34
N THR A 253 9.32 5.03 -4.43
CA THR A 253 10.62 5.18 -3.77
C THR A 253 10.56 5.27 -2.25
N VAL A 254 9.39 5.40 -1.62
CA VAL A 254 9.25 5.24 -0.16
C VAL A 254 9.42 3.80 0.31
N ILE A 255 9.31 2.82 -0.60
CA ILE A 255 9.57 1.41 -0.29
C ILE A 255 11.08 1.24 -0.12
N PRO A 256 11.59 0.79 1.05
CA PRO A 256 13.02 0.75 1.35
C PRO A 256 13.88 0.06 0.29
N GLN A 257 13.41 -1.05 -0.27
CA GLN A 257 14.14 -1.81 -1.29
C GLN A 257 14.23 -1.04 -2.62
N VAL A 258 13.17 -0.33 -3.00
CA VAL A 258 13.16 0.53 -4.20
C VAL A 258 14.07 1.74 -3.97
N ALA A 259 13.99 2.37 -2.79
CA ALA A 259 14.84 3.49 -2.40
C ALA A 259 16.34 3.14 -2.50
N ALA A 260 16.72 1.97 -1.97
CA ALA A 260 18.09 1.48 -1.96
C ALA A 260 18.67 1.28 -3.37
N GLN A 261 17.81 1.07 -4.37
CA GLN A 261 18.20 0.83 -5.76
C GLN A 261 17.79 1.98 -6.69
N ALA A 262 17.26 3.10 -6.17
CA ALA A 262 16.63 4.13 -6.98
C ALA A 262 17.56 4.79 -8.01
N GLY A 263 18.88 4.78 -7.75
CA GLY A 263 19.90 5.26 -8.70
C GLY A 263 20.17 4.29 -9.86
N LEU A 264 19.86 3.00 -9.70
CA LEU A 264 20.09 1.95 -10.70
C LEU A 264 18.83 1.63 -11.51
N LEU A 265 17.65 1.88 -10.92
CA LEU A 265 16.36 1.60 -11.54
C LEU A 265 15.94 2.73 -12.49
N PRO A 266 15.52 2.43 -13.73
CA PRO A 266 15.02 3.46 -14.64
C PRO A 266 13.65 3.98 -14.19
N GLN A 267 13.28 5.17 -14.68
CA GLN A 267 11.94 5.73 -14.47
C GLN A 267 10.91 5.15 -15.46
N ASP A 268 11.28 5.04 -16.73
CA ASP A 268 10.37 4.69 -17.85
C ASP A 268 9.05 5.49 -17.82
N ILE A 269 7.88 4.82 -17.82
CA ILE A 269 6.56 5.47 -17.75
C ILE A 269 6.11 5.80 -16.32
N CYS A 270 6.90 5.43 -15.31
CA CYS A 270 6.52 5.55 -13.90
C CYS A 270 6.45 7.01 -13.45
N ALA A 271 5.63 7.28 -12.44
CA ALA A 271 5.51 8.63 -11.87
C ALA A 271 6.86 9.10 -11.28
N ALA A 272 7.01 10.41 -11.07
CA ALA A 272 8.25 11.01 -10.57
C ALA A 272 8.75 10.39 -9.24
N SER A 273 7.81 9.99 -8.38
CA SER A 273 8.03 9.34 -7.08
C SER A 273 8.28 7.83 -7.16
N GLU A 274 8.28 7.25 -8.36
CA GLU A 274 8.37 5.82 -8.61
C GLU A 274 9.58 5.44 -9.46
N LYS A 275 9.98 4.18 -9.37
CA LYS A 275 10.99 3.56 -10.24
C LYS A 275 10.46 2.27 -10.81
N CYS A 276 10.90 1.95 -12.02
CA CYS A 276 10.56 0.70 -12.68
C CYS A 276 11.37 -0.45 -12.09
N THR A 277 10.79 -1.16 -11.14
CA THR A 277 11.42 -2.29 -10.45
C THR A 277 11.21 -3.56 -11.27
N PRO A 278 12.27 -4.31 -11.64
CA PRO A 278 12.14 -5.44 -12.54
C PRO A 278 11.44 -6.62 -11.83
N CYS A 279 10.66 -7.42 -12.57
CA CYS A 279 10.03 -8.63 -12.03
C CYS A 279 11.05 -9.68 -11.58
N PHE A 280 12.17 -9.75 -12.30
CA PHE A 280 13.28 -10.64 -12.01
C PHE A 280 14.57 -9.83 -11.90
N SER A 281 15.44 -10.21 -10.99
CA SER A 281 16.77 -9.64 -10.84
C SER A 281 17.54 -9.79 -12.16
N PRO A 282 18.07 -8.70 -12.74
CA PRO A 282 18.85 -8.77 -13.98
C PRO A 282 20.21 -9.44 -13.78
N ILE A 283 20.58 -9.78 -12.54
CA ILE A 283 21.88 -10.39 -12.20
C ILE A 283 21.80 -11.91 -12.34
N ASP A 284 20.78 -12.51 -11.73
CA ASP A 284 20.67 -13.96 -11.53
C ASP A 284 19.31 -14.54 -11.95
N GLY A 285 18.37 -13.68 -12.38
CA GLY A 285 17.02 -14.08 -12.80
C GLY A 285 16.11 -14.47 -11.65
N SER A 286 16.51 -14.24 -10.39
CA SER A 286 15.68 -14.51 -9.22
C SER A 286 14.44 -13.60 -9.20
N ASP A 287 13.33 -14.09 -8.68
CA ASP A 287 12.09 -13.32 -8.55
C ASP A 287 12.26 -12.22 -7.50
N THR A 288 11.99 -10.96 -7.87
CA THR A 288 12.11 -9.82 -6.95
C THR A 288 10.84 -9.61 -6.12
N GLY A 289 9.74 -10.27 -6.48
CA GLY A 289 8.40 -10.03 -5.95
C GLY A 289 7.69 -8.81 -6.51
N ALA A 290 8.36 -7.95 -7.29
CA ALA A 290 7.78 -6.69 -7.79
C ALA A 290 6.49 -6.89 -8.62
N CYS A 291 6.42 -7.99 -9.36
CA CYS A 291 5.28 -8.35 -10.22
C CYS A 291 4.37 -9.38 -9.57
N ARG A 292 4.39 -9.50 -8.24
CA ARG A 292 3.49 -10.35 -7.45
C ARG A 292 2.92 -9.62 -6.25
N LEU A 293 2.98 -8.28 -6.26
CA LEU A 293 2.41 -7.45 -5.22
C LEU A 293 0.91 -7.38 -5.41
N SER A 294 0.16 -7.49 -4.31
CA SER A 294 -1.29 -7.36 -4.33
C SER A 294 -1.93 -8.36 -5.31
N CYS A 295 -2.50 -7.83 -6.38
CA CYS A 295 -3.35 -8.48 -7.36
C CYS A 295 -2.63 -8.80 -8.66
N ASP A 296 -1.33 -8.52 -8.73
CA ASP A 296 -0.55 -8.71 -9.94
C ASP A 296 -0.52 -10.18 -10.36
N ALA A 297 -0.95 -10.45 -11.59
CA ALA A 297 -1.01 -11.79 -12.16
C ALA A 297 0.38 -12.42 -12.37
N GLY A 298 1.45 -11.63 -12.26
CA GLY A 298 2.80 -12.08 -12.51
C GLY A 298 3.44 -11.41 -13.73
N PRO A 299 4.75 -11.66 -13.92
CA PRO A 299 5.42 -11.32 -15.15
C PRO A 299 4.83 -12.07 -16.35
N THR A 300 4.67 -11.38 -17.47
CA THR A 300 4.29 -11.96 -18.77
C THR A 300 5.50 -12.32 -19.63
N GLN A 301 6.65 -11.70 -19.35
CA GLN A 301 7.92 -11.95 -20.00
C GLN A 301 8.82 -12.87 -19.15
N PRO A 302 9.68 -13.69 -19.77
CA PRO A 302 10.67 -14.47 -19.04
C PRO A 302 11.70 -13.57 -18.37
N ALA A 303 12.44 -14.11 -17.39
CA ALA A 303 13.56 -13.41 -16.78
C ALA A 303 14.62 -13.03 -17.83
N THR A 304 15.00 -11.76 -17.86
CA THR A 304 16.10 -11.23 -18.67
C THR A 304 17.25 -10.89 -17.74
N THR A 305 18.41 -11.53 -17.96
CA THR A 305 19.63 -11.22 -17.20
C THR A 305 20.64 -10.51 -18.07
N PHE A 306 21.48 -9.68 -17.47
CA PHE A 306 22.64 -9.11 -18.12
C PHE A 306 23.56 -10.20 -18.68
N ALA A 307 24.14 -9.90 -19.85
CA ALA A 307 25.15 -10.76 -20.45
C ALA A 307 26.32 -10.94 -19.48
N SER A 308 26.93 -12.12 -19.50
CA SER A 308 28.05 -12.43 -18.62
C SER A 308 29.34 -12.00 -19.30
N CYS A 309 30.24 -11.41 -18.52
CA CYS A 309 31.58 -11.03 -18.96
C CYS A 309 32.60 -11.51 -17.91
N CYS A 310 33.87 -11.39 -18.24
CA CYS A 310 35.01 -11.84 -17.45
C CYS A 310 34.86 -13.30 -16.98
N ASP A 311 34.70 -14.20 -17.96
CA ASP A 311 34.44 -15.64 -17.75
C ASP A 311 33.25 -15.95 -16.83
N GLY A 312 32.24 -15.06 -16.77
CA GLY A 312 31.07 -15.21 -15.92
C GLY A 312 31.22 -14.74 -14.47
N ARG A 313 32.34 -14.10 -14.12
CA ARG A 313 32.54 -13.45 -12.81
C ARG A 313 31.93 -12.04 -12.74
N ALA A 314 31.46 -11.52 -13.86
CA ALA A 314 30.93 -10.17 -13.99
C ALA A 314 29.71 -10.14 -14.94
N LYS A 315 29.01 -9.00 -14.96
CA LYS A 315 27.86 -8.73 -15.83
C LYS A 315 28.06 -7.46 -16.64
N CYS A 316 27.57 -7.47 -17.87
CA CYS A 316 27.49 -6.28 -18.71
C CYS A 316 26.32 -5.40 -18.25
N VAL A 317 26.63 -4.37 -17.46
CA VAL A 317 25.65 -3.42 -16.91
C VAL A 317 25.67 -2.15 -17.78
N PRO A 318 24.51 -1.60 -18.20
CA PRO A 318 24.47 -0.36 -18.96
C PRO A 318 25.20 0.77 -18.23
N ALA A 319 26.06 1.53 -18.92
CA ALA A 319 26.84 2.62 -18.32
C ALA A 319 25.94 3.63 -17.58
N THR A 320 24.75 3.93 -18.11
CA THR A 320 23.76 4.82 -17.48
C THR A 320 23.25 4.38 -16.09
N SER A 321 23.48 3.12 -15.73
CA SER A 321 23.13 2.56 -14.41
C SER A 321 24.34 2.47 -13.49
N ILE A 322 25.51 2.96 -13.91
CA ILE A 322 26.75 2.94 -13.14
C ILE A 322 27.05 4.37 -12.70
N PRO A 323 27.41 4.60 -11.43
CA PRO A 323 27.85 5.93 -10.99
C PRO A 323 29.09 6.41 -11.77
N ASP A 324 29.10 7.68 -12.18
CA ASP A 324 30.19 8.29 -12.99
C ASP A 324 31.60 8.04 -12.41
N ASP A 325 31.74 7.97 -11.07
CA ASP A 325 33.02 7.76 -10.38
C ASP A 325 33.52 6.30 -10.44
N GLN A 326 32.67 5.36 -10.85
CA GLN A 326 33.02 3.95 -11.03
C GLN A 326 33.26 3.57 -12.49
N GLU A 327 32.69 4.32 -13.45
CA GLU A 327 32.81 4.01 -14.88
C GLU A 327 34.27 3.89 -15.35
N GLU A 328 35.16 4.77 -14.86
CA GLU A 328 36.58 4.78 -15.26
C GLU A 328 37.37 3.52 -14.82
N GLN A 329 36.84 2.74 -13.88
CA GLN A 329 37.48 1.52 -13.36
C GLN A 329 36.98 0.24 -14.03
N LEU A 330 36.06 0.38 -14.98
CA LEU A 330 35.36 -0.71 -15.64
C LEU A 330 35.71 -0.71 -17.12
N SER A 331 35.67 -1.89 -17.74
CA SER A 331 35.97 -2.04 -19.16
C SER A 331 34.73 -2.43 -19.96
N GLU A 332 34.66 -2.00 -21.21
CA GLU A 332 33.66 -2.49 -22.18
C GLU A 332 34.01 -3.90 -22.71
N GLN A 333 35.17 -4.44 -22.29
CA GLN A 333 35.69 -5.70 -22.81
C GLN A 333 34.70 -6.85 -22.54
N GLU A 334 34.42 -7.63 -23.59
CA GLU A 334 33.44 -8.73 -23.60
C GLU A 334 31.96 -8.31 -23.55
N CYS A 335 31.65 -7.01 -23.48
CA CYS A 335 30.28 -6.51 -23.52
C CYS A 335 29.87 -5.91 -24.88
N GLU A 336 30.82 -5.50 -25.73
CA GLU A 336 30.53 -4.82 -27.01
C GLU A 336 29.60 -5.60 -27.95
N ASP A 337 29.74 -6.93 -28.02
CA ASP A 337 29.00 -7.77 -28.96
C ASP A 337 27.55 -8.05 -28.50
N ASP A 338 27.34 -8.20 -27.19
CA ASP A 338 26.06 -8.61 -26.61
C ASP A 338 25.25 -7.43 -26.02
N ALA A 339 25.94 -6.37 -25.58
CA ALA A 339 25.37 -5.21 -24.93
C ALA A 339 26.19 -3.93 -25.21
N PRO A 340 26.05 -3.31 -26.40
CA PRO A 340 26.81 -2.11 -26.76
C PRO A 340 26.61 -0.97 -25.75
N GLY A 341 27.71 -0.37 -25.28
CA GLY A 341 27.69 0.68 -24.27
C GLY A 341 27.44 0.19 -22.83
N ALA A 342 27.53 -1.11 -22.58
CA ALA A 342 27.60 -1.68 -21.25
C ALA A 342 29.04 -1.87 -20.78
N LEU A 343 29.26 -1.72 -19.49
CA LEU A 343 30.54 -1.96 -18.83
C LEU A 343 30.49 -3.30 -18.07
N CYS A 344 31.61 -4.00 -18.05
CA CYS A 344 31.76 -5.27 -17.35
C CYS A 344 31.95 -5.05 -15.85
N VAL A 345 30.88 -5.24 -15.07
CA VAL A 345 30.86 -5.01 -13.61
C VAL A 345 30.98 -6.32 -12.84
N PRO A 346 31.99 -6.49 -11.96
CA PRO A 346 32.12 -7.68 -11.12
C PRO A 346 30.88 -7.95 -10.26
N ASN A 347 30.50 -9.22 -10.13
CA ASN A 347 29.31 -9.63 -9.38
C ASN A 347 29.31 -9.15 -7.93
N GLU A 348 30.48 -9.05 -7.28
CA GLU A 348 30.60 -8.56 -5.91
C GLU A 348 30.28 -7.07 -5.76
N ILE A 349 30.53 -6.26 -6.79
CA ILE A 349 30.17 -4.84 -6.81
C ILE A 349 28.66 -4.73 -6.99
N ILE A 350 28.08 -5.48 -7.94
CA ILE A 350 26.64 -5.43 -8.21
C ILE A 350 25.83 -5.93 -6.99
N ALA A 351 26.31 -6.96 -6.30
CA ALA A 351 25.65 -7.51 -5.12
C ALA A 351 25.67 -6.56 -3.91
N ASN A 352 26.49 -5.50 -3.94
CA ASN A 352 26.70 -4.56 -2.84
C ASN A 352 26.97 -5.27 -1.49
N GLY A 353 27.70 -6.39 -1.54
CA GLY A 353 28.03 -7.21 -0.38
C GLY A 353 29.29 -6.73 0.34
N PRO A 354 29.54 -7.21 1.57
CA PRO A 354 30.81 -6.93 2.24
C PRO A 354 31.97 -7.56 1.46
N PHE A 355 32.97 -6.75 1.12
CA PHE A 355 34.17 -7.22 0.44
C PHE A 355 35.10 -7.92 1.44
N PRO A 356 35.60 -9.14 1.14
CA PRO A 356 36.54 -9.83 2.02
C PRO A 356 37.81 -9.01 2.22
N ALA A 357 38.21 -8.81 3.47
CA ALA A 357 39.49 -8.19 3.78
C ALA A 357 40.67 -9.08 3.33
N CYS A 358 41.77 -8.46 2.94
CA CYS A 358 42.96 -9.15 2.48
C CYS A 358 44.26 -8.58 3.04
N GLU A 359 45.27 -9.45 3.06
CA GLU A 359 46.66 -9.12 3.35
C GLU A 359 47.49 -9.57 2.15
N ALA A 360 48.39 -8.70 1.69
CA ALA A 360 49.24 -8.96 0.56
C ALA A 360 50.62 -8.31 0.75
N ASP A 361 51.62 -8.93 0.14
CA ASP A 361 52.96 -8.36 -0.01
C ASP A 361 53.23 -8.21 -1.51
N SER A 362 53.60 -7.00 -1.93
CA SER A 362 54.06 -6.76 -3.30
C SER A 362 55.42 -6.09 -3.31
N PHE A 363 56.21 -6.41 -4.33
CA PHE A 363 57.56 -5.87 -4.48
C PHE A 363 57.59 -4.32 -4.50
N ILE A 364 56.51 -3.67 -4.93
CA ILE A 364 56.42 -2.21 -5.07
C ILE A 364 55.81 -1.56 -3.83
N LEU A 365 54.79 -2.18 -3.23
CA LEU A 365 54.02 -1.58 -2.13
C LEU A 365 54.45 -2.07 -0.75
N GLY A 366 55.23 -3.15 -0.67
CA GLY A 366 55.53 -3.88 0.57
C GLY A 366 54.30 -4.62 1.09
N ASP A 367 54.27 -4.87 2.40
CA ASP A 367 53.12 -5.44 3.10
C ASP A 367 51.98 -4.41 3.20
N TYR A 368 50.77 -4.78 2.78
CA TYR A 368 49.58 -3.94 2.89
C TYR A 368 48.31 -4.74 3.16
N THR A 369 47.31 -4.05 3.72
CA THR A 369 45.96 -4.56 3.95
C THR A 369 44.98 -3.92 2.98
N GLY A 370 43.94 -4.65 2.60
CA GLY A 370 42.96 -4.17 1.64
C GLY A 370 41.69 -4.99 1.58
N VAL A 371 41.04 -4.95 0.43
CA VAL A 371 39.86 -5.76 0.09
C VAL A 371 40.11 -6.59 -1.16
N CYS A 372 39.53 -7.79 -1.21
CA CYS A 372 39.55 -8.64 -2.39
C CYS A 372 38.57 -8.12 -3.43
N LEU A 373 39.10 -7.60 -4.53
CA LEU A 373 38.34 -7.17 -5.70
C LEU A 373 38.68 -8.05 -6.89
N SER A 374 37.70 -8.31 -7.75
CA SER A 374 37.91 -9.13 -8.94
C SER A 374 38.99 -8.55 -9.84
N ASP A 375 39.77 -9.43 -10.47
CA ASP A 375 40.74 -9.05 -11.48
C ASP A 375 40.11 -8.59 -12.80
N CYS A 376 38.77 -8.62 -12.90
CA CYS A 376 37.99 -8.02 -13.98
C CYS A 376 37.98 -6.48 -13.97
N LEU A 377 38.33 -5.85 -12.85
CA LEU A 377 38.45 -4.39 -12.77
C LEU A 377 39.71 -3.90 -13.47
N ASP A 378 39.63 -2.74 -14.10
CA ASP A 378 40.81 -2.05 -14.60
C ASP A 378 41.47 -1.26 -13.46
N PHE A 379 42.49 -1.85 -12.86
CA PHE A 379 43.35 -1.18 -11.87
C PHE A 379 44.39 -0.26 -12.51
N GLY A 380 44.32 -0.02 -13.83
CA GLY A 380 45.27 0.74 -14.61
C GLY A 380 46.72 0.26 -14.39
N ILE A 381 47.65 1.22 -14.36
CA ILE A 381 49.07 0.94 -14.07
C ILE A 381 49.30 0.39 -12.66
N GLN A 382 48.38 0.63 -11.72
CA GLN A 382 48.50 0.15 -10.35
C GLN A 382 48.26 -1.36 -10.28
N GLY A 383 47.48 -1.93 -11.20
CA GLY A 383 47.19 -3.36 -11.28
C GLY A 383 48.41 -4.27 -11.43
N ILE A 384 49.55 -3.74 -11.88
CA ILE A 384 50.84 -4.46 -11.95
C ILE A 384 51.46 -4.59 -10.55
N ALA A 385 51.22 -3.62 -9.67
CA ALA A 385 51.75 -3.59 -8.31
C ALA A 385 50.86 -4.34 -7.29
N LEU A 386 49.62 -4.66 -7.66
CA LEU A 386 48.69 -5.38 -6.78
C LEU A 386 48.99 -6.89 -6.79
N ALA A 387 49.29 -7.42 -5.61
CA ALA A 387 49.39 -8.86 -5.42
C ALA A 387 48.01 -9.46 -5.09
N ARG A 388 47.83 -10.76 -5.37
CA ARG A 388 46.64 -11.50 -4.96
C ARG A 388 46.51 -11.56 -3.43
N GLY A 389 47.63 -11.66 -2.72
CA GLY A 389 47.64 -11.91 -1.28
C GLY A 389 46.92 -13.20 -0.92
N ASN A 390 46.13 -13.14 0.15
CA ASN A 390 45.24 -14.21 0.59
C ASN A 390 43.87 -14.25 -0.13
N CYS A 391 43.65 -13.43 -1.16
CA CYS A 391 42.43 -13.51 -1.97
C CYS A 391 42.33 -14.81 -2.77
N GLN A 392 41.11 -15.23 -3.07
CA GLN A 392 40.83 -16.38 -3.92
C GLN A 392 41.31 -16.16 -5.36
N SER A 393 41.33 -17.22 -6.17
CA SER A 393 41.69 -17.12 -7.58
C SER A 393 40.71 -16.21 -8.33
N GLY A 394 41.21 -15.36 -9.24
CA GLY A 394 40.40 -14.38 -9.97
C GLY A 394 40.20 -13.04 -9.25
N PHE A 395 40.92 -12.80 -8.15
CA PHE A 395 40.82 -11.59 -7.33
C PHE A 395 42.22 -11.03 -7.04
N LYS A 396 42.31 -9.72 -6.81
CA LYS A 396 43.50 -9.02 -6.33
C LYS A 396 43.21 -8.35 -5.00
N CYS A 397 44.24 -8.20 -4.17
CA CYS A 397 44.14 -7.43 -2.94
C CYS A 397 44.36 -5.95 -3.28
N ALA A 398 43.29 -5.15 -3.24
CA ALA A 398 43.32 -3.71 -3.48
C ALA A 398 43.48 -2.97 -2.14
N PRO A 399 44.55 -2.19 -1.94
CA PRO A 399 44.79 -1.48 -0.68
C PRO A 399 43.70 -0.43 -0.43
N CYS A 400 43.27 -0.30 0.82
CA CYS A 400 42.32 0.77 1.21
C CYS A 400 42.99 2.13 1.39
N GLU A 401 44.26 2.13 1.76
CA GLU A 401 45.06 3.34 1.91
C GLU A 401 46.38 3.21 1.17
N GLN A 402 46.82 4.30 0.55
CA GLN A 402 48.15 4.42 -0.02
C GLN A 402 48.78 5.73 0.45
N ASN A 403 49.94 5.65 1.11
CA ASN A 403 50.62 6.80 1.72
C ASN A 403 49.72 7.59 2.69
N GLY A 404 48.85 6.89 3.43
CA GLY A 404 47.93 7.50 4.39
C GLY A 404 46.78 8.29 3.75
N GLN A 405 46.48 8.05 2.47
CA GLN A 405 45.30 8.58 1.78
C GLN A 405 44.39 7.43 1.33
N PRO A 406 43.05 7.56 1.44
CA PRO A 406 42.13 6.58 0.91
C PRO A 406 42.32 6.39 -0.59
N THR A 407 42.27 5.14 -1.06
CA THR A 407 42.41 4.81 -2.48
C THR A 407 41.09 4.92 -3.26
N GLY A 408 39.96 4.99 -2.55
CA GLY A 408 38.62 4.92 -3.15
C GLY A 408 38.22 3.52 -3.61
N ALA A 409 38.98 2.48 -3.24
CA ALA A 409 38.63 1.10 -3.58
C ALA A 409 37.25 0.73 -2.98
N PRO A 410 36.33 0.14 -3.78
CA PRO A 410 35.02 -0.29 -3.29
C PRO A 410 35.12 -1.17 -2.04
N GLY A 411 34.34 -0.86 -1.01
CA GLY A 411 34.32 -1.62 0.25
C GLY A 411 35.34 -1.19 1.31
N CYS A 412 36.23 -0.25 0.98
CA CYS A 412 37.11 0.35 1.97
C CYS A 412 36.38 1.40 2.82
N PRO A 413 36.79 1.59 4.09
CA PRO A 413 36.27 2.69 4.90
C PRO A 413 36.58 4.04 4.25
N PRO A 414 35.67 5.03 4.36
CA PRO A 414 35.85 6.36 3.81
C PRO A 414 36.97 7.17 4.50
#